data_AF-A0A177KI46-F1
#
_entry.id   AF-A0A177KI46-F1
#
_cell.length_a   1.000
_cell.length_b   1.000
_cell.length_c   1.000
_cell.angle_alpha   90.00
_cell.angle_beta   90.00
_cell.angle_gamma   90.00
#
_symmetry.space_group_name_H-M   'P 1'
#
loop_
_entity.id
_entity.type
_entity.pdbx_description
1 polymer ?
#
loop_
_entity_poly.entity_id
_entity_poly.type
_entity_poly.pdbx_seq_one_letter_code
_entity_poly.pdbx_strand_id
1 'polypeptide(L)'
;MGFEKPLPQWIAAGTEPPSSLRTEGWKVRQKPPADYWNWFMSHTYQALLELQQDAIHKDNLKDATTTIKGIVQLSSSTTSSSETLAATPKAVKTAYDLANGKESPAGAVTKIEQTSFKTTKSIKDANGIYTTVEHRRKSDNSLARKSVLSGGTSPQYTTRTITYYAANGTTEVKTEVFTLSYDADGILISEV
;
A
#
# COMPACT_ATOMS: atom_id res chain seq x y z
N MET A 1 4.00 10.86 -38.97
CA MET A 1 4.77 11.22 -40.17
C MET A 1 3.83 10.92 -41.33
N GLY A 2 3.25 11.96 -41.93
CA GLY A 2 2.26 11.78 -43.01
C GLY A 2 2.96 11.69 -44.36
N PHE A 3 2.40 10.93 -45.30
CA PHE A 3 2.87 10.93 -46.68
C PHE A 3 2.47 12.27 -47.33
N GLU A 4 3.45 13.12 -47.67
CA GLU A 4 3.19 14.48 -48.21
C GLU A 4 2.78 14.48 -49.69
N LYS A 5 3.06 13.39 -50.42
CA LYS A 5 2.76 13.26 -51.85
C LYS A 5 1.67 12.22 -52.08
N PRO A 6 0.60 12.54 -52.84
CA PRO A 6 -0.43 11.57 -53.17
C PRO A 6 0.16 10.47 -54.05
N LEU A 7 -0.29 9.23 -53.82
CA LEU A 7 0.07 8.10 -54.68
C LEU A 7 -0.50 8.31 -56.10
N PRO A 8 0.23 7.91 -57.14
CA PRO A 8 -0.31 7.88 -58.49
C PRO A 8 -1.47 6.89 -58.55
N GLN A 9 -2.70 7.40 -58.70
CA GLN A 9 -3.91 6.58 -58.74
C GLN A 9 -4.01 5.86 -60.08
N TRP A 10 -3.78 4.54 -60.06
CA TRP A 10 -3.93 3.68 -61.24
C TRP A 10 -4.95 2.58 -60.97
N ILE A 11 -6.21 2.83 -61.33
CA ILE A 11 -7.34 1.92 -61.02
C ILE A 11 -7.69 0.95 -62.15
N ALA A 12 -7.01 1.04 -63.29
CA ALA A 12 -7.21 0.08 -64.39
C ALA A 12 -6.64 -1.28 -63.99
N ALA A 13 -7.50 -2.25 -63.68
CA ALA A 13 -7.11 -3.56 -63.13
C ALA A 13 -6.21 -4.39 -64.07
N GLY A 14 -6.34 -4.20 -65.39
CA GLY A 14 -5.58 -4.96 -66.38
C GLY A 14 -5.82 -6.47 -66.33
N THR A 15 -4.92 -7.23 -66.94
CA THR A 15 -4.92 -8.71 -66.91
C THR A 15 -3.61 -9.20 -66.33
N GLU A 16 -3.68 -10.19 -65.46
CA GLU A 16 -2.49 -10.80 -64.88
C GLU A 16 -1.62 -11.45 -65.97
N PRO A 17 -0.32 -11.10 -66.06
CA PRO A 17 0.57 -11.75 -67.01
C PRO A 17 0.81 -13.22 -66.61
N PRO A 18 0.99 -14.12 -67.60
CA PRO A 18 1.27 -15.52 -67.35
C PRO A 18 2.51 -15.72 -66.46
N SER A 19 2.54 -16.82 -65.71
CA SER A 19 3.62 -17.14 -64.77
C SER A 19 5.01 -17.12 -65.42
N SER A 20 5.13 -17.62 -66.66
CA SER A 20 6.39 -17.59 -67.41
C SER A 20 6.96 -16.17 -67.58
N LEU A 21 6.12 -15.18 -67.89
CA LEU A 21 6.55 -13.78 -68.01
C LEU A 21 6.86 -13.15 -66.66
N ARG A 22 6.19 -13.56 -65.58
CA ARG A 22 6.49 -13.08 -64.22
C ARG A 22 7.81 -13.63 -63.70
N THR A 23 8.19 -14.85 -64.08
CA THR A 23 9.45 -15.48 -63.67
C THR A 23 10.61 -15.06 -64.55
N GLU A 24 10.43 -15.00 -65.87
CA GLU A 24 11.52 -14.75 -66.82
C GLU A 24 11.65 -13.30 -67.28
N GLY A 25 10.70 -12.44 -66.91
CA GLY A 25 10.65 -11.04 -67.28
C GLY A 25 10.34 -10.78 -68.76
N TRP A 26 10.25 -9.48 -69.10
CA TRP A 26 10.08 -9.04 -70.48
C TRP A 26 11.34 -9.32 -71.30
N LYS A 27 11.17 -9.90 -72.48
CA LYS A 27 12.28 -10.13 -73.42
C LYS A 27 12.58 -8.86 -74.22
N VAL A 28 13.82 -8.73 -74.67
CA VAL A 28 14.25 -7.62 -75.53
C VAL A 28 13.40 -7.58 -76.81
N ARG A 29 12.89 -6.40 -77.18
CA ARG A 29 11.94 -6.15 -78.29
C ARG A 29 10.53 -6.75 -78.12
N GLN A 30 10.21 -7.36 -76.98
CA GLN A 30 8.84 -7.74 -76.67
C GLN A 30 7.99 -6.48 -76.42
N LYS A 31 6.79 -6.42 -77.01
CA LYS A 31 5.79 -5.38 -76.73
C LYS A 31 4.66 -6.01 -75.89
N PRO A 32 4.68 -5.84 -74.56
CA PRO A 32 3.60 -6.29 -73.70
C PRO A 32 2.26 -5.69 -74.12
N PRO A 33 1.16 -6.44 -74.00
CA PRO A 33 -0.19 -5.87 -73.95
C PRO A 33 -0.27 -4.76 -72.89
N ALA A 34 -1.01 -3.69 -73.20
CA ALA A 34 -1.27 -2.60 -72.26
C ALA A 34 -1.96 -3.11 -70.98
N ASP A 35 -2.77 -4.16 -71.09
CA ASP A 35 -3.44 -4.78 -69.94
C ASP A 35 -2.48 -5.38 -68.91
N TYR A 36 -1.30 -5.86 -69.34
CA TYR A 36 -0.30 -6.37 -68.41
C TYR A 36 0.39 -5.23 -67.64
N TRP A 37 0.58 -4.09 -68.29
CA TRP A 37 1.06 -2.86 -67.65
C TRP A 37 0.03 -2.27 -66.69
N ASN A 38 -1.24 -2.25 -67.09
CA ASN A 38 -2.34 -1.83 -66.24
C ASN A 38 -2.39 -2.67 -64.96
N TRP A 39 -2.25 -3.99 -65.10
CA TRP A 39 -2.20 -4.91 -63.96
C TRP A 39 -1.04 -4.60 -63.02
N PHE A 40 0.19 -4.47 -63.54
CA PHE A 40 1.35 -4.16 -62.72
C PHE A 40 1.21 -2.81 -61.99
N MET A 41 0.79 -1.77 -62.70
CA MET A 41 0.63 -0.42 -62.13
C MET A 41 -0.50 -0.37 -61.09
N SER A 42 -1.59 -1.09 -61.31
CA SER A 42 -2.69 -1.17 -60.35
C SER A 42 -2.30 -1.94 -59.08
N HIS A 43 -1.57 -3.06 -59.21
CA HIS A 43 -1.11 -3.85 -58.06
C HIS A 43 -0.07 -3.08 -57.23
N THR A 44 0.84 -2.37 -57.89
CA THR A 44 1.81 -1.50 -57.20
C THR A 44 1.13 -0.33 -56.51
N TYR A 45 0.14 0.31 -57.13
CA TYR A 45 -0.68 1.33 -56.49
C TYR A 45 -1.42 0.79 -55.27
N GLN A 46 -2.10 -0.35 -55.38
CA GLN A 46 -2.84 -0.97 -54.29
C GLN A 46 -1.93 -1.38 -53.13
N ALA A 47 -0.78 -2.00 -53.40
CA ALA A 47 0.19 -2.38 -52.38
C ALA A 47 0.77 -1.15 -51.66
N LEU A 48 1.05 -0.08 -52.40
CA LEU A 48 1.50 1.18 -51.79
C LEU A 48 0.39 1.88 -51.01
N LEU A 49 -0.86 1.79 -51.46
CA LEU A 49 -2.02 2.32 -50.77
C LEU A 49 -2.26 1.58 -49.46
N GLU A 50 -2.20 0.24 -49.48
CA GLU A 50 -2.26 -0.62 -48.30
C GLU A 50 -1.12 -0.27 -47.33
N LEU A 51 0.13 -0.17 -47.82
CA LEU A 51 1.25 0.24 -46.97
C LEU A 51 1.08 1.64 -46.40
N GLN A 52 0.54 2.60 -47.16
CA GLN A 52 0.26 3.95 -46.63
C GLN A 52 -0.84 3.90 -45.56
N GLN A 53 -1.90 3.12 -45.76
CA GLN A 53 -2.99 2.98 -44.79
C GLN A 53 -2.53 2.23 -43.54
N ASP A 54 -1.75 1.17 -43.70
CA ASP A 54 -1.29 0.31 -42.62
C ASP A 54 -0.13 0.93 -41.83
N ALA A 55 0.77 1.68 -42.48
CA ALA A 55 1.82 2.42 -41.78
C ALA A 55 1.25 3.54 -40.88
N ILE A 56 -0.01 3.93 -41.09
CA ILE A 56 -0.74 4.87 -40.22
C ILE A 56 -1.27 4.16 -38.96
N HIS A 57 -1.28 2.82 -38.89
CA HIS A 57 -1.60 2.05 -37.68
C HIS A 57 -0.51 2.07 -36.59
N LYS A 58 0.15 3.21 -36.40
CA LYS A 58 0.84 3.54 -35.14
C LYS A 58 -0.11 3.42 -33.93
N ASP A 59 -1.43 3.46 -34.18
CA ASP A 59 -2.51 3.34 -33.21
C ASP A 59 -2.98 1.89 -32.96
N ASN A 60 -2.45 0.85 -33.65
CA ASN A 60 -2.78 -0.55 -33.33
C ASN A 60 -1.98 -1.11 -32.14
N LEU A 61 -1.47 -0.23 -31.30
CA LEU A 61 -0.86 -0.62 -30.03
C LEU A 61 -1.99 -0.82 -29.03
N LYS A 62 -2.30 -2.10 -28.73
CA LYS A 62 -3.31 -2.43 -27.73
C LYS A 62 -2.88 -1.90 -26.36
N ASP A 63 -3.82 -1.33 -25.62
CA ASP A 63 -3.60 -0.95 -24.24
C ASP A 63 -3.30 -2.19 -23.39
N ALA A 64 -2.40 -2.04 -22.42
CA ALA A 64 -2.13 -3.12 -21.48
C ALA A 64 -3.32 -3.26 -20.52
N THR A 65 -3.57 -4.51 -20.12
CA THR A 65 -4.46 -4.86 -19.01
C THR A 65 -3.70 -5.77 -18.06
N THR A 66 -4.32 -6.10 -16.93
CA THR A 66 -3.77 -7.10 -15.99
C THR A 66 -3.61 -8.49 -16.62
N THR A 67 -4.31 -8.77 -17.73
CA THR A 67 -4.29 -10.06 -18.43
C THR A 67 -3.62 -10.04 -19.80
N ILE A 68 -3.47 -8.87 -20.42
CA ILE A 68 -2.99 -8.71 -21.81
C ILE A 68 -1.85 -7.69 -21.81
N LYS A 69 -0.72 -8.07 -22.40
CA LYS A 69 0.42 -7.16 -22.59
C LYS A 69 0.07 -6.09 -23.62
N GLY A 70 0.47 -4.86 -23.36
CA GLY A 70 0.20 -3.71 -24.22
C GLY A 70 0.96 -2.46 -23.78
N ILE A 71 0.56 -1.30 -24.28
CA ILE A 71 1.13 0.00 -23.90
C ILE A 71 0.33 0.60 -22.74
N VAL A 72 1.03 1.33 -21.86
CA VAL A 72 0.42 2.08 -20.75
C VAL A 72 0.92 3.51 -20.75
N GLN A 73 0.04 4.44 -20.40
CA GLN A 73 0.43 5.82 -20.12
C GLN A 73 0.89 5.94 -18.67
N LEU A 74 1.96 6.72 -18.46
CA LEU A 74 2.51 6.96 -17.12
C LEU A 74 1.77 8.12 -16.43
N SER A 75 1.49 7.96 -15.14
CA SER A 75 0.92 9.00 -14.29
C SER A 75 1.80 9.27 -13.07
N SER A 76 1.94 10.54 -12.72
CA SER A 76 2.63 10.98 -11.51
C SER A 76 1.68 11.41 -10.38
N SER A 77 0.38 11.16 -10.53
CA SER A 77 -0.61 11.41 -9.47
C SER A 77 -0.47 10.37 -8.35
N THR A 78 -0.55 10.80 -7.10
CA THR A 78 -0.50 9.93 -5.91
C THR A 78 -1.86 9.55 -5.35
N THR A 79 -2.94 10.10 -5.93
CA THR A 79 -4.34 9.92 -5.46
C THR A 79 -5.27 9.41 -6.55
N SER A 80 -4.74 9.02 -7.71
CA SER A 80 -5.54 8.51 -8.82
C SER A 80 -6.04 7.09 -8.52
N SER A 81 -7.30 6.82 -8.89
CA SER A 81 -7.93 5.50 -8.84
C SER A 81 -7.94 4.80 -10.20
N SER A 82 -7.15 5.27 -11.16
CA SER A 82 -7.07 4.68 -12.50
C SER A 82 -6.32 3.34 -12.47
N GLU A 83 -6.93 2.32 -13.07
CA GLU A 83 -6.31 1.00 -13.28
C GLU A 83 -5.64 0.87 -14.66
N THR A 84 -5.76 1.89 -15.51
CA THR A 84 -5.25 1.91 -16.90
C THR A 84 -3.92 2.65 -17.03
N LEU A 85 -3.47 3.33 -15.97
CA LEU A 85 -2.24 4.12 -15.95
C LEU A 85 -1.20 3.48 -15.03
N ALA A 86 0.05 3.50 -15.43
CA ALA A 86 1.15 3.03 -14.59
C ALA A 86 1.73 4.17 -13.75
N ALA A 87 2.01 3.90 -12.48
CA ALA A 87 2.63 4.88 -11.58
C ALA A 87 4.10 5.11 -11.93
N THR A 88 4.55 6.37 -11.91
CA THR A 88 5.99 6.69 -12.02
C THR A 88 6.73 6.48 -10.70
N PRO A 89 8.07 6.27 -10.72
CA PRO A 89 8.87 6.26 -9.49
C PRO A 89 8.68 7.51 -8.62
N LYS A 90 8.40 8.66 -9.25
CA LYS A 90 8.08 9.91 -8.55
C LYS A 90 6.79 9.79 -7.74
N ALA A 91 5.70 9.28 -8.32
CA ALA A 91 4.45 9.07 -7.59
C ALA A 91 4.64 8.08 -6.43
N VAL A 92 5.34 6.97 -6.68
CA VAL A 92 5.61 5.96 -5.63
C VAL A 92 6.43 6.56 -4.50
N LYS A 93 7.50 7.30 -4.82
CA LYS A 93 8.31 7.98 -3.81
C LYS A 93 7.49 9.00 -3.02
N THR A 94 6.71 9.84 -3.68
CA THR A 94 5.89 10.84 -2.99
C THR A 94 4.81 10.20 -2.12
N ALA A 95 4.16 9.12 -2.56
CA ALA A 95 3.22 8.37 -1.74
C ALA A 95 3.89 7.72 -0.52
N TYR A 96 5.09 7.16 -0.70
CA TYR A 96 5.91 6.59 0.38
C TYR A 96 6.36 7.67 1.37
N ASP A 97 6.86 8.80 0.90
CA ASP A 97 7.24 9.94 1.74
C ASP A 97 6.02 10.51 2.49
N LEU A 98 4.84 10.56 1.86
CA LEU A 98 3.59 10.93 2.54
C LEU A 98 3.19 9.89 3.60
N ALA A 99 3.34 8.60 3.33
CA ALA A 99 3.03 7.54 4.29
C ALA A 99 3.96 7.62 5.51
N ASN A 100 5.27 7.74 5.28
CA ASN A 100 6.27 7.90 6.32
C ASN A 100 6.14 9.24 7.06
N GLY A 101 5.76 10.31 6.36
CA GLY A 101 5.42 11.59 6.97
C GLY A 101 4.13 11.51 7.79
N LYS A 102 3.16 10.68 7.39
CA LYS A 102 1.93 10.40 8.15
C LYS A 102 2.13 9.43 9.31
N GLU A 103 3.19 8.62 9.33
CA GLU A 103 3.63 7.96 10.57
C GLU A 103 4.00 8.97 11.66
N SER A 104 4.13 10.26 11.33
CA SER A 104 4.26 11.35 12.30
C SER A 104 3.38 12.55 11.92
N PRO A 105 2.04 12.47 12.08
CA PRO A 105 1.43 13.11 13.25
C PRO A 105 0.14 12.43 13.78
N ALA A 106 0.00 11.10 13.66
CA ALA A 106 -1.07 10.35 14.34
C ALA A 106 -0.77 8.85 14.56
N GLY A 107 0.44 8.39 14.21
CA GLY A 107 0.96 7.06 14.58
C GLY A 107 1.69 7.13 15.91
N ALA A 108 1.04 7.74 16.90
CA ALA A 108 1.53 7.80 18.26
C ALA A 108 1.47 6.40 18.90
N VAL A 109 2.40 5.53 18.49
CA VAL A 109 3.32 5.01 19.51
C VAL A 109 4.30 6.15 19.81
N THR A 110 3.79 7.27 20.37
CA THR A 110 4.28 7.62 21.70
C THR A 110 4.35 6.28 22.37
N LYS A 111 5.57 5.74 22.58
CA LYS A 111 5.83 4.74 23.62
C LYS A 111 4.73 4.98 24.61
N ILE A 112 3.81 4.03 24.79
CA ILE A 112 2.69 4.28 25.70
C ILE A 112 3.39 4.88 26.90
N GLU A 113 3.18 6.16 27.17
CA GLU A 113 3.40 6.66 28.50
C GLU A 113 2.25 5.99 29.20
N GLN A 114 2.43 4.69 29.43
CA GLN A 114 1.59 3.80 30.17
C GLN A 114 1.92 4.29 31.55
N THR A 115 1.38 5.47 31.87
CA THR A 115 1.71 6.38 32.96
C THR A 115 2.87 5.83 33.76
N SER A 116 4.11 6.08 33.30
CA SER A 116 5.26 5.45 33.94
C SER A 116 5.19 5.76 35.43
N PHE A 117 4.88 4.77 36.26
CA PHE A 117 4.73 4.98 37.69
C PHE A 117 6.05 4.68 38.38
N LYS A 118 6.43 5.52 39.33
CA LYS A 118 7.43 5.19 40.35
C LYS A 118 6.71 4.46 41.47
N THR A 119 7.26 3.33 41.91
CA THR A 119 6.70 2.57 43.05
C THR A 119 7.47 2.93 44.32
N THR A 120 6.75 3.31 45.37
CA THR A 120 7.28 3.53 46.71
C THR A 120 6.62 2.52 47.65
N LYS A 121 7.40 1.89 48.54
CA LYS A 121 6.91 0.89 49.50
C LYS A 121 7.09 1.40 50.92
N SER A 122 6.25 0.95 51.84
CA SER A 122 6.38 1.23 53.27
C SER A 122 7.63 0.59 53.89
N ILE A 123 7.82 0.79 55.19
CA ILE A 123 8.70 -0.07 55.98
C ILE A 123 8.09 -1.49 56.01
N LYS A 124 8.94 -2.51 56.10
CA LYS A 124 8.53 -3.91 56.26
C LYS A 124 8.03 -4.16 57.68
N ASP A 125 7.03 -5.02 57.83
CA ASP A 125 6.64 -5.55 59.13
C ASP A 125 7.65 -6.59 59.67
N ALA A 126 7.35 -7.17 60.84
CA ALA A 126 8.20 -8.19 61.48
C ALA A 126 8.42 -9.45 60.64
N ASN A 127 7.53 -9.74 59.68
CA ASN A 127 7.63 -10.88 58.78
C ASN A 127 8.15 -10.48 57.38
N GLY A 128 8.64 -9.25 57.22
CA GLY A 128 9.26 -8.77 56.00
C GLY A 128 8.31 -8.27 54.92
N ILE A 129 7.02 -8.07 55.22
CA ILE A 129 5.99 -7.67 54.26
C ILE A 129 5.82 -6.14 54.21
N TYR A 130 5.71 -5.62 52.99
CA TYR A 130 5.33 -4.23 52.74
C TYR A 130 3.80 -4.08 52.79
N THR A 131 3.28 -3.48 53.86
CA THR A 131 1.83 -3.31 54.03
C THR A 131 1.26 -2.21 53.15
N THR A 132 2.05 -1.23 52.72
CA THR A 132 1.59 -0.18 51.79
C THR A 132 2.50 -0.05 50.58
N VAL A 133 1.88 0.02 49.40
CA VAL A 133 2.55 0.24 48.11
C VAL A 133 1.87 1.40 47.38
N GLU A 134 2.65 2.43 47.04
CA GLU A 134 2.19 3.61 46.32
C GLU A 134 2.78 3.64 44.90
N HIS A 135 1.93 3.89 43.91
CA HIS A 135 2.31 4.17 42.54
C HIS A 135 2.12 5.67 42.28
N ARG A 136 3.23 6.37 42.01
CA ARG A 136 3.27 7.81 41.78
C ARG A 136 3.61 8.11 40.33
N ARG A 137 2.92 9.06 39.71
CA ARG A 137 3.16 9.45 38.30
C ARG A 137 4.58 9.98 38.17
N LYS A 138 5.38 9.52 37.19
CA LYS A 138 6.76 10.01 37.03
C LYS A 138 6.85 11.48 36.58
N SER A 139 5.79 12.01 35.96
CA SER A 139 5.73 13.38 35.45
C SER A 139 5.83 14.44 36.55
N ASP A 140 5.10 14.26 37.65
CA ASP A 140 4.92 15.25 38.71
C ASP A 140 5.03 14.66 40.13
N ASN A 141 5.33 13.36 40.21
CA ASN A 141 5.36 12.59 41.45
C ASN A 141 4.04 12.63 42.24
N SER A 142 2.89 12.91 41.59
CA SER A 142 1.56 12.84 42.21
C SER A 142 1.13 11.39 42.46
N LEU A 143 0.35 11.14 43.51
CA LEU A 143 -0.14 9.79 43.83
C LEU A 143 -1.21 9.38 42.81
N ALA A 144 -1.08 8.21 42.20
CA ALA A 144 -2.08 7.69 41.27
C ALA A 144 -2.86 6.52 41.87
N ARG A 145 -2.17 5.67 42.63
CA ARG A 145 -2.75 4.49 43.28
C ARG A 145 -2.02 4.18 44.57
N LYS A 146 -2.76 3.83 45.61
CA LYS A 146 -2.25 3.33 46.89
C LYS A 146 -2.90 1.99 47.20
N SER A 147 -2.08 0.98 47.50
CA SER A 147 -2.52 -0.34 47.93
C SER A 147 -2.12 -0.52 49.39
N VAL A 148 -3.06 -0.87 50.26
CA VAL A 148 -2.85 -1.11 51.69
C VAL A 148 -3.35 -2.50 52.05
N LEU A 149 -2.49 -3.31 52.64
CA LEU A 149 -2.84 -4.59 53.27
C LEU A 149 -3.20 -4.36 54.73
N SER A 150 -4.32 -4.93 55.15
CA SER A 150 -4.88 -4.80 56.50
C SER A 150 -5.73 -6.02 56.85
N GLY A 151 -6.19 -6.10 58.10
CA GLY A 151 -6.90 -7.28 58.60
C GLY A 151 -5.98 -8.50 58.75
N GLY A 152 -6.47 -9.53 59.45
CA GLY A 152 -5.71 -10.74 59.71
C GLY A 152 -4.44 -10.52 60.54
N THR A 153 -3.49 -11.44 60.41
CA THR A 153 -2.18 -11.38 61.07
C THR A 153 -1.10 -11.65 60.04
N SER A 154 -0.10 -10.77 59.98
CA SER A 154 1.06 -10.95 59.12
C SER A 154 1.65 -12.37 59.31
N PRO A 155 1.99 -13.10 58.23
CA PRO A 155 2.05 -12.65 56.83
C PRO A 155 0.71 -12.71 56.05
N GLN A 156 -0.36 -13.20 56.66
CA GLN A 156 -1.65 -13.49 56.01
C GLN A 156 -2.66 -12.36 56.27
N TYR A 157 -2.52 -11.27 55.51
CA TYR A 157 -3.44 -10.14 55.56
C TYR A 157 -4.73 -10.48 54.82
N THR A 158 -5.88 -10.35 55.47
CA THR A 158 -7.17 -10.77 54.90
C THR A 158 -7.80 -9.72 53.99
N THR A 159 -7.27 -8.50 53.93
CA THR A 159 -7.89 -7.38 53.23
C THR A 159 -6.86 -6.53 52.50
N ARG A 160 -7.13 -6.24 51.22
CA ARG A 160 -6.35 -5.30 50.42
C ARG A 160 -7.25 -4.18 49.93
N THR A 161 -6.95 -2.96 50.35
CA THR A 161 -7.64 -1.77 49.90
C THR A 161 -6.79 -1.06 48.86
N ILE A 162 -7.35 -0.85 47.67
CA ILE A 162 -6.73 -0.10 46.59
C ILE A 162 -7.51 1.18 46.35
N THR A 163 -6.84 2.31 46.58
CA THR A 163 -7.39 3.65 46.34
C THR A 163 -6.73 4.26 45.10
N TYR A 164 -7.55 4.75 44.19
CA TYR A 164 -7.17 5.47 42.98
C TYR A 164 -7.40 6.96 43.17
N TYR A 165 -6.43 7.77 42.74
CA TYR A 165 -6.44 9.22 42.93
C TYR A 165 -6.48 9.94 41.58
N ALA A 166 -7.15 11.10 41.56
CA ALA A 166 -7.20 12.00 40.41
C ALA A 166 -5.79 12.52 40.04
N ALA A 167 -5.69 13.27 38.95
CA ALA A 167 -4.42 13.84 38.48
C ALA A 167 -3.75 14.76 39.52
N ASN A 168 -4.52 15.41 40.41
CA ASN A 168 -3.98 16.23 41.49
C ASN A 168 -3.25 15.43 42.59
N GLY A 169 -3.40 14.11 42.62
CA GLY A 169 -2.75 13.22 43.57
C GLY A 169 -3.30 13.21 44.99
N THR A 170 -4.44 13.86 45.25
CA THR A 170 -5.04 13.95 46.60
C THR A 170 -6.53 13.59 46.60
N THR A 171 -7.26 13.88 45.53
CA THR A 171 -8.68 13.53 45.43
C THR A 171 -8.83 12.05 45.10
N GLU A 172 -9.49 11.29 45.98
CA GLU A 172 -9.86 9.90 45.73
C GLU A 172 -10.96 9.83 44.67
N VAL A 173 -10.75 8.98 43.66
CA VAL A 173 -11.66 8.78 42.53
C VAL A 173 -12.37 7.44 42.64
N LYS A 174 -11.68 6.41 43.15
CA LYS A 174 -12.23 5.07 43.32
C LYS A 174 -11.49 4.36 44.44
N THR A 175 -12.23 3.61 45.24
CA THR A 175 -11.65 2.69 46.22
C THR A 175 -12.23 1.31 45.99
N GLU A 176 -11.36 0.32 45.84
CA GLU A 176 -11.68 -1.09 45.71
C GLU A 176 -11.13 -1.82 46.92
N VAL A 177 -11.96 -2.65 47.55
CA VAL A 177 -11.57 -3.44 48.72
C VAL A 177 -11.69 -4.91 48.32
N PHE A 178 -10.58 -5.62 48.43
CA PHE A 178 -10.48 -7.03 48.09
C PHE A 178 -10.30 -7.86 49.37
N THR A 179 -10.97 -8.99 49.41
CA THR A 179 -10.84 -10.00 50.45
C THR A 179 -9.83 -11.05 49.99
N LEU A 180 -8.82 -11.31 50.82
CA LEU A 180 -7.73 -12.26 50.56
C LEU A 180 -7.97 -13.50 51.40
N SER A 181 -8.04 -14.65 50.73
CA SER A 181 -8.17 -15.95 51.39
C SER A 181 -6.92 -16.78 51.15
N TYR A 182 -6.52 -17.53 52.17
CA TYR A 182 -5.31 -18.35 52.19
C TYR A 182 -5.67 -19.80 52.50
N ASP A 183 -4.87 -20.75 52.02
CA ASP A 183 -4.96 -22.15 52.41
C ASP A 183 -4.27 -22.43 53.77
N ALA A 184 -4.28 -23.70 54.20
CA ALA A 184 -3.68 -24.12 55.46
C ALA A 184 -2.16 -23.94 55.51
N ASP A 185 -1.49 -23.85 54.35
CA ASP A 185 -0.05 -23.63 54.21
C ASP A 185 0.29 -22.12 54.12
N GLY A 186 -0.72 -21.25 54.15
CA GLY A 186 -0.58 -19.80 54.10
C GLY A 186 -0.33 -19.23 52.70
N ILE A 187 -0.65 -19.99 51.65
CA ILE A 187 -0.57 -19.55 50.25
C ILE A 187 -1.88 -18.85 49.87
N LEU A 188 -1.78 -17.71 49.18
CA LEU A 188 -2.94 -16.96 48.71
C LEU A 188 -3.69 -17.77 47.65
N ILE A 189 -4.96 -18.09 47.92
CA ILE A 189 -5.82 -18.87 47.02
C ILE A 189 -6.85 -18.01 46.28
N SER A 190 -7.24 -16.85 46.82
CA SER A 190 -8.17 -15.94 46.14
C SER A 190 -8.02 -14.50 46.60
N GLU A 191 -8.20 -13.57 45.66
CA GLU A 191 -8.35 -12.14 45.88
C GLU A 191 -9.62 -11.71 45.12
N VAL A 192 -10.66 -11.30 45.86
CA VAL A 192 -11.99 -10.97 45.30
C VAL A 192 -12.52 -9.68 45.90
#